data_AF-A0A807ZID3-F1
#
_entry.id   AF-A0A807ZID3-F1
#
_cell.length_a   1.000
_cell.length_b   1.000
_cell.length_c   1.000
_cell.angle_alpha   90.00
_cell.angle_beta   90.00
_cell.angle_gamma   90.00
#
_symmetry.space_group_name_H-M   'P 1'
#
loop_
_entity.id
_entity.type
_entity.pdbx_description
1 polymer ?
#
loop_
_entity_poly.entity_id
_entity_poly.type
_entity_poly.pdbx_seq_one_letter_code
_entity_poly.pdbx_strand_id
1 'polypeptide(L)'
;MLITRFCALLCLGVLLFGCSTRPVVVVEKDQFIRMARAMPKELQARNLLDDKGSYVAPMSFAGYKSYGETLFRRLSPSFMAGETSHDVYLGKTFAGTMQPDSRVTHWDNGFRIRHATQTLTVNMVAIADWNGDGQDEWIVACTVEPRMGGRTRTYYLLVPPPQNDQEMLKGTVAAINECFGLSCTVFVRDSKIIERAASNPLAPPTEVHDVVPGLQPVTEPPQKGSARGGLEERNL
;
A
#
# COMPACT_ATOMS: atom_id res chain seq x y z
N MET A 1 16.94 48.92 -18.02
CA MET A 1 16.01 47.77 -18.18
C MET A 1 16.77 46.44 -18.08
N LEU A 2 17.44 46.16 -16.96
CA LEU A 2 18.18 44.91 -16.75
C LEU A 2 17.77 44.14 -15.47
N ILE A 3 16.96 44.78 -14.61
CA ILE A 3 16.59 44.23 -13.28
C ILE A 3 15.28 43.45 -13.33
N THR A 4 14.39 43.73 -14.29
CA THR A 4 13.09 43.04 -14.41
C THR A 4 13.17 41.63 -15.01
N ARG A 5 14.29 41.26 -15.66
CA ARG A 5 14.47 39.92 -16.24
C ARG A 5 15.04 38.89 -15.26
N PHE A 6 15.68 39.31 -14.17
CA PHE A 6 16.22 38.40 -13.16
C PHE A 6 15.15 37.89 -12.17
N CYS A 7 14.12 38.69 -11.87
CA CYS A 7 13.01 38.25 -11.00
C CYS A 7 12.12 37.18 -11.67
N ALA A 8 11.94 37.22 -12.99
CA ALA A 8 11.10 36.26 -13.69
C ALA A 8 11.71 34.84 -13.71
N LEU A 9 13.05 34.73 -13.72
CA LEU A 9 13.76 33.45 -13.68
C LEU A 9 13.82 32.87 -12.26
N LEU A 10 13.83 33.71 -11.22
CA LEU A 10 13.79 33.23 -9.83
C LEU A 10 12.41 32.66 -9.44
N CYS A 11 11.32 33.19 -10.00
CA CYS A 11 9.97 32.65 -9.79
C CYS A 11 9.71 31.33 -10.55
N LEU A 12 10.46 31.04 -11.64
CA LEU A 12 10.38 29.76 -12.34
C LEU A 12 11.30 28.69 -11.74
N GLY A 13 12.42 29.08 -11.09
CA GLY A 13 13.36 28.15 -10.47
C GLY A 13 12.89 27.56 -9.13
N VAL A 14 11.99 28.25 -8.42
CA VAL A 14 11.47 27.79 -7.10
C VAL A 14 10.36 26.73 -7.23
N LEU A 15 9.81 26.51 -8.44
CA LEU A 15 8.75 25.53 -8.66
C LEU A 15 9.25 24.09 -8.87
N LEU A 16 10.57 23.85 -8.95
CA LEU A 16 11.12 22.52 -9.30
C LEU A 16 11.81 21.79 -8.16
N PHE A 17 11.78 22.32 -6.92
CA PHE A 17 12.29 21.65 -5.72
C PHE A 17 11.32 21.71 -4.53
N GLY A 18 10.02 21.75 -4.82
CA GLY A 18 9.01 21.49 -3.80
C GLY A 18 8.93 19.99 -3.56
N CYS A 19 9.31 19.54 -2.37
CA CYS A 19 8.98 18.22 -1.84
C CYS A 19 7.45 18.05 -1.91
N SER A 20 6.93 17.56 -3.02
CA SER A 20 5.50 17.59 -3.31
C SER A 20 4.84 16.43 -2.59
N THR A 21 4.39 16.67 -1.36
CA THR A 21 3.47 15.77 -0.67
C THR A 21 2.28 15.49 -1.58
N ARG A 22 2.04 14.22 -1.85
CA ARG A 22 0.93 13.76 -2.69
C ARG A 22 -0.39 13.89 -1.92
N PRO A 23 -1.49 14.21 -2.62
CA PRO A 23 -2.77 14.38 -1.96
C PRO A 23 -3.25 13.06 -1.36
N VAL A 24 -3.87 13.15 -0.19
CA VAL A 24 -4.52 12.04 0.51
C VAL A 24 -5.96 12.44 0.80
N VAL A 25 -6.90 11.67 0.29
CA VAL A 25 -8.30 11.76 0.72
C VAL A 25 -8.44 10.98 2.01
N VAL A 26 -8.67 11.67 3.13
CA VAL A 26 -8.95 10.99 4.40
C VAL A 26 -10.45 10.67 4.49
N VAL A 27 -10.78 9.38 4.55
CA VAL A 27 -12.17 8.88 4.62
C VAL A 27 -12.59 8.66 6.07
N GLU A 28 -11.70 8.15 6.91
CA GLU A 28 -11.92 7.97 8.35
C GLU A 28 -10.77 8.60 9.15
N LYS A 29 -11.01 9.80 9.67
CA LYS A 29 -9.97 10.64 10.27
C LYS A 29 -9.27 9.97 11.44
N ASP A 30 -10.03 9.34 12.33
CA ASP A 30 -9.46 8.72 13.53
C ASP A 30 -8.61 7.49 13.17
N GLN A 31 -9.02 6.73 12.16
CA GLN A 31 -8.24 5.58 11.67
C GLN A 31 -6.98 6.05 10.94
N PHE A 32 -7.07 7.14 10.17
CA PHE A 32 -5.91 7.70 9.48
C PHE A 32 -4.89 8.26 10.48
N ILE A 33 -5.32 8.96 11.53
CA ILE A 33 -4.42 9.43 12.60
C ILE A 33 -3.74 8.25 13.30
N ARG A 34 -4.46 7.17 13.61
CA ARG A 34 -3.86 5.97 14.22
C ARG A 34 -2.83 5.34 13.29
N MET A 35 -3.14 5.22 12.01
CA MET A 35 -2.24 4.73 10.98
C MET A 35 -0.98 5.60 10.86
N ALA A 36 -1.14 6.92 10.79
CA ALA A 36 -0.04 7.87 10.68
C ALA A 36 0.88 7.85 11.90
N ARG A 37 0.33 7.61 13.10
CA ARG A 37 1.13 7.42 14.31
C ARG A 37 1.86 6.07 14.34
N ALA A 38 1.25 5.03 13.80
CA ALA A 38 1.83 3.69 13.77
C ALA A 38 3.00 3.60 12.77
N MET A 39 2.86 4.20 11.58
CA MET A 39 3.86 4.10 10.51
C MET A 39 4.24 5.46 9.89
N PRO A 40 4.69 6.44 10.68
CA PRO A 40 4.96 7.80 10.18
C PRO A 40 6.04 7.82 9.10
N LYS A 41 7.13 7.06 9.31
CA LYS A 41 8.26 6.99 8.37
C LYS A 41 7.86 6.39 7.03
N GLU A 42 6.96 5.41 7.03
CA GLU A 42 6.49 4.77 5.79
C GLU A 42 5.65 5.75 4.96
N LEU A 43 4.74 6.47 5.61
CA LEU A 43 3.92 7.47 4.92
C LEU A 43 4.76 8.67 4.42
N GLN A 44 5.77 9.09 5.18
CA GLN A 44 6.73 10.11 4.74
C GLN A 44 7.58 9.63 3.57
N ALA A 45 8.11 8.40 3.61
CA ALA A 45 8.88 7.83 2.50
C ALA A 45 8.07 7.74 1.20
N ARG A 46 6.74 7.70 1.29
CA ARG A 46 5.80 7.71 0.18
C ARG A 46 5.30 9.11 -0.17
N ASN A 47 5.79 10.17 0.45
CA ASN A 47 5.28 11.53 0.28
C ASN A 47 3.78 11.65 0.57
N LEU A 48 3.19 10.77 1.40
CA LEU A 48 1.79 10.87 1.83
C LEU A 48 1.63 11.74 3.08
N LEU A 49 2.74 11.92 3.81
CA LEU A 49 2.90 12.93 4.85
C LEU A 49 4.12 13.78 4.53
N ASP A 50 4.06 15.05 4.92
CA ASP A 50 5.23 15.93 4.95
C ASP A 50 6.16 15.61 6.13
N ASP A 51 7.30 16.30 6.19
CA ASP A 51 8.29 16.15 7.26
C ASP A 51 7.74 16.49 8.66
N LYS A 52 6.62 17.23 8.74
CA LYS A 52 5.91 17.58 9.97
C LYS A 52 4.80 16.59 10.31
N GLY A 53 4.59 15.55 9.50
CA GLY A 53 3.54 14.55 9.68
C GLY A 53 2.15 15.02 9.24
N SER A 54 2.05 16.07 8.42
CA SER A 54 0.79 16.58 7.87
C SER A 54 0.52 15.98 6.48
N TYR A 55 -0.74 15.74 6.16
CA TYR A 55 -1.18 15.35 4.82
C TYR A 55 -1.76 16.55 4.08
N VAL A 56 -1.77 16.48 2.75
CA VAL A 56 -2.43 17.47 1.88
C VAL A 56 -3.74 16.86 1.39
N ALA A 57 -4.87 17.54 1.59
CA ALA A 57 -6.14 17.09 1.02
C ALA A 57 -6.26 17.54 -0.45
N PRO A 58 -6.92 16.77 -1.33
CA PRO A 58 -7.18 17.22 -2.69
C PRO A 58 -8.20 18.36 -2.72
N MET A 59 -8.20 19.14 -3.80
CA MET A 59 -9.11 20.29 -3.98
C MET A 59 -10.59 19.87 -4.05
N SER A 60 -10.88 18.68 -4.56
CA SER A 60 -12.24 18.14 -4.61
C SER A 60 -12.22 16.62 -4.53
N PHE A 61 -13.26 16.05 -3.90
CA PHE A 61 -13.45 14.60 -3.85
C PHE A 61 -14.94 14.28 -3.72
N ALA A 62 -15.46 13.46 -4.64
CA ALA A 62 -16.90 13.14 -4.69
C ALA A 62 -17.32 12.00 -3.75
N GLY A 63 -16.38 11.29 -3.12
CA GLY A 63 -16.72 10.15 -2.26
C GLY A 63 -17.21 8.92 -3.02
N TYR A 64 -17.21 7.79 -2.33
CA TYR A 64 -17.94 6.59 -2.74
C TYR A 64 -19.04 6.35 -1.70
N LYS A 65 -20.28 6.13 -2.13
CA LYS A 65 -21.45 6.08 -1.23
C LYS A 65 -21.60 4.77 -0.44
N SER A 66 -20.67 3.82 -0.53
CA SER A 66 -20.85 2.48 0.06
C SER A 66 -19.55 1.68 0.21
N TYR A 67 -18.47 2.29 0.71
CA TYR A 67 -17.21 1.55 0.93
C TYR A 67 -17.42 0.35 1.85
N GLY A 68 -18.14 0.53 2.98
CA GLY A 68 -18.36 -0.53 3.96
C GLY A 68 -19.03 -1.76 3.35
N GLU A 69 -20.12 -1.55 2.60
CA GLU A 69 -20.84 -2.65 1.92
C GLU A 69 -20.00 -3.31 0.82
N THR A 70 -19.28 -2.50 0.05
CA THR A 70 -18.39 -2.99 -1.01
C THR A 70 -17.29 -3.86 -0.44
N LEU A 71 -16.61 -3.39 0.61
CA LEU A 71 -15.56 -4.15 1.31
C LEU A 71 -16.13 -5.43 1.93
N PHE A 72 -17.28 -5.38 2.59
CA PHE A 72 -17.90 -6.56 3.19
C PHE A 72 -18.22 -7.64 2.14
N ARG A 73 -18.86 -7.25 1.04
CA ARG A 73 -19.28 -8.20 0.01
C ARG A 73 -18.14 -8.69 -0.85
N ARG A 74 -17.09 -7.89 -1.06
CA ARG A 74 -16.13 -8.11 -2.16
C ARG A 74 -14.67 -8.21 -1.75
N LEU A 75 -14.26 -7.70 -0.58
CA LEU A 75 -12.87 -7.86 -0.14
C LEU A 75 -12.63 -9.29 0.34
N SER A 76 -11.60 -9.91 -0.23
CA SER A 76 -11.14 -11.22 0.19
C SER A 76 -10.33 -11.14 1.49
N PRO A 77 -10.62 -11.97 2.50
CA PRO A 77 -9.82 -12.06 3.73
C PRO A 77 -8.51 -12.87 3.56
N SER A 78 -8.16 -13.27 2.33
CA SER A 78 -7.02 -14.17 2.06
C SER A 78 -5.67 -13.63 2.51
N PHE A 79 -5.52 -12.32 2.68
CA PHE A 79 -4.29 -11.71 3.24
C PHE A 79 -4.00 -12.13 4.69
N MET A 80 -4.97 -12.73 5.38
CA MET A 80 -4.80 -13.33 6.71
C MET A 80 -4.37 -14.81 6.65
N ALA A 81 -4.40 -15.44 5.47
CA ALA A 81 -4.03 -16.84 5.31
C ALA A 81 -2.51 -17.02 5.43
N GLY A 82 -2.06 -17.91 6.32
CA GLY A 82 -0.64 -18.21 6.56
C GLY A 82 -0.12 -17.74 7.93
N GLU A 83 -0.90 -16.99 8.69
CA GLU A 83 -0.53 -16.56 10.03
C GLU A 83 -1.03 -17.57 11.08
N THR A 84 -0.11 -18.38 11.61
CA THR A 84 -0.35 -19.57 12.47
C THR A 84 -0.93 -19.30 13.86
N SER A 85 -1.45 -18.10 14.14
CA SER A 85 -1.83 -17.68 15.49
C SER A 85 -3.32 -17.49 15.72
N HIS A 86 -4.17 -17.54 14.67
CA HIS A 86 -5.59 -17.27 14.80
C HIS A 86 -6.40 -18.18 13.88
N ASP A 87 -7.44 -18.83 14.42
CA ASP A 87 -8.50 -19.46 13.64
C ASP A 87 -9.34 -18.36 12.97
N VAL A 88 -8.75 -17.67 12.00
CA VAL A 88 -9.46 -16.69 11.19
C VAL A 88 -10.37 -17.45 10.26
N TYR A 89 -11.67 -17.18 10.35
CA TYR A 89 -12.63 -17.74 9.39
C TYR A 89 -12.30 -17.25 7.99
N LEU A 90 -11.85 -18.17 7.14
CA LEU A 90 -11.54 -17.88 5.75
C LEU A 90 -12.75 -18.22 4.88
N GLY A 91 -13.16 -17.23 4.10
CA GLY A 91 -14.16 -17.34 3.04
C GLY A 91 -13.63 -16.63 1.80
N LYS A 92 -14.34 -16.72 0.67
CA LYS A 92 -13.95 -15.96 -0.54
C LYS A 92 -13.96 -14.45 -0.28
N THR A 93 -14.90 -13.99 0.55
CA THR A 93 -15.10 -12.60 0.98
C THR A 93 -15.47 -12.55 2.45
N PHE A 94 -15.44 -11.37 3.08
CA PHE A 94 -15.92 -11.20 4.46
C PHE A 94 -17.39 -11.61 4.64
N ALA A 95 -18.27 -11.32 3.67
CA ALA A 95 -19.64 -11.84 3.70
C ALA A 95 -19.67 -13.37 3.70
N GLY A 96 -18.73 -14.01 2.99
CA GLY A 96 -18.56 -15.46 2.97
C GLY A 96 -17.95 -16.05 4.24
N THR A 97 -17.51 -15.27 5.23
CA THR A 97 -17.03 -15.77 6.53
C THR A 97 -18.12 -15.85 7.60
N MET A 98 -19.33 -15.36 7.29
CA MET A 98 -20.44 -15.32 8.25
C MET A 98 -20.87 -16.72 8.68
N GLN A 99 -21.00 -16.90 9.99
CA GLN A 99 -21.52 -18.12 10.63
C GLN A 99 -22.90 -17.86 11.27
N PRO A 100 -23.68 -18.89 11.64
CA PRO A 100 -25.00 -18.71 12.25
C PRO A 100 -25.02 -17.82 13.51
N ASP A 101 -23.96 -17.88 14.31
CA ASP A 101 -23.76 -17.09 15.53
C ASP A 101 -23.08 -15.73 15.28
N SER A 102 -22.59 -15.49 14.05
CA SER A 102 -21.93 -14.24 13.70
C SER A 102 -22.93 -13.08 13.61
N ARG A 103 -22.47 -11.87 13.93
CA ARG A 103 -23.27 -10.64 13.82
C ARG A 103 -22.47 -9.58 13.10
N VAL A 104 -23.09 -8.94 12.11
CA VAL A 104 -22.47 -7.85 11.33
C VAL A 104 -23.13 -6.51 11.66
N THR A 105 -22.32 -5.46 11.74
CA THR A 105 -22.77 -4.06 11.82
C THR A 105 -22.09 -3.29 10.71
N HIS A 106 -22.85 -2.51 9.94
CA HIS A 106 -22.35 -1.73 8.81
C HIS A 106 -22.42 -0.23 9.12
N TRP A 107 -21.53 0.53 8.48
CA TRP A 107 -21.58 1.98 8.35
C TRP A 107 -20.95 2.38 7.01
N ASP A 108 -21.02 3.65 6.64
CA ASP A 108 -20.71 4.08 5.26
C ASP A 108 -19.30 3.70 4.80
N ASN A 109 -18.31 3.84 5.69
CA ASN A 109 -16.90 3.58 5.41
C ASN A 109 -16.38 2.26 5.99
N GLY A 110 -17.23 1.36 6.50
CA GLY A 110 -16.73 0.12 7.09
C GLY A 110 -17.79 -0.83 7.60
N PHE A 111 -17.32 -1.90 8.23
CA PHE A 111 -18.17 -2.89 8.88
C PHE A 111 -17.43 -3.59 10.03
N ARG A 112 -18.20 -4.22 10.91
CA ARG A 112 -17.68 -5.05 12.00
C ARG A 112 -18.41 -6.39 12.02
N ILE A 113 -17.66 -7.48 12.05
CA ILE A 113 -18.18 -8.83 12.27
C ILE A 113 -17.76 -9.29 13.66
N ARG A 114 -18.73 -9.68 14.49
CA ARG A 114 -18.48 -10.41 15.73
C ARG A 114 -18.68 -11.89 15.47
N HIS A 115 -17.62 -12.66 15.56
CA HIS A 115 -17.65 -14.12 15.59
C HIS A 115 -17.59 -14.64 17.05
N ALA A 116 -17.70 -15.96 17.23
CA ALA A 116 -17.52 -16.60 18.54
C ALA A 116 -16.18 -16.25 19.21
N THR A 117 -15.09 -16.34 18.44
CA THR A 117 -13.71 -16.27 18.96
C THR A 117 -13.04 -14.91 18.78
N GLN A 118 -13.54 -14.08 17.87
CA GLN A 118 -12.90 -12.83 17.49
C GLN A 118 -13.88 -11.78 16.98
N THR A 119 -13.46 -10.51 17.03
CA THR A 119 -14.12 -9.40 16.34
C THR A 119 -13.23 -8.92 15.21
N LEU A 120 -13.81 -8.80 14.01
CA LEU A 120 -13.18 -8.19 12.84
C LEU A 120 -13.79 -6.82 12.62
N THR A 121 -12.97 -5.78 12.52
CA THR A 121 -13.41 -4.42 12.20
C THR A 121 -12.67 -3.96 10.96
N VAL A 122 -13.38 -3.63 9.88
CA VAL A 122 -12.80 -3.16 8.63
C VAL A 122 -13.25 -1.73 8.37
N ASN A 123 -12.28 -0.83 8.15
CA ASN A 123 -12.52 0.56 7.83
C ASN A 123 -11.78 0.96 6.57
N MET A 124 -12.48 1.66 5.68
CA MET A 124 -11.90 2.47 4.64
C MET A 124 -11.27 3.71 5.28
N VAL A 125 -9.95 3.81 5.24
CA VAL A 125 -9.18 4.82 5.98
C VAL A 125 -8.93 6.05 5.12
N ALA A 126 -8.38 5.83 3.94
CA ALA A 126 -7.95 6.90 3.05
C ALA A 126 -7.89 6.41 1.59
N ILE A 127 -7.74 7.36 0.68
CA ILE A 127 -7.42 7.11 -0.73
C ILE A 127 -6.18 7.91 -1.07
N ALA A 128 -5.20 7.24 -1.64
CA ALA A 128 -4.00 7.88 -2.15
C ALA A 128 -3.29 6.95 -3.14
N ASP A 129 -2.59 7.55 -4.09
CA ASP A 129 -1.55 6.89 -4.85
C ASP A 129 -0.44 6.42 -3.90
N TRP A 130 -0.41 5.12 -3.58
CA TRP A 130 0.50 4.58 -2.57
C TRP A 130 1.93 4.41 -3.09
N ASN A 131 2.08 4.03 -4.36
CA ASN A 131 3.36 3.59 -4.94
C ASN A 131 4.00 4.61 -5.91
N GLY A 132 3.31 5.67 -6.31
CA GLY A 132 3.84 6.71 -7.22
C GLY A 132 3.43 6.55 -8.66
N ASP A 133 2.51 5.64 -8.98
CA ASP A 133 2.16 5.32 -10.37
C ASP A 133 1.01 6.17 -10.93
N GLY A 134 0.45 7.07 -10.13
CA GLY A 134 -0.66 7.94 -10.50
C GLY A 134 -2.04 7.28 -10.44
N GLN A 135 -2.14 6.04 -9.96
CA GLN A 135 -3.40 5.39 -9.60
C GLN A 135 -3.63 5.50 -8.10
N ASP A 136 -4.86 5.82 -7.70
CA ASP A 136 -5.22 5.90 -6.30
C ASP A 136 -5.66 4.52 -5.76
N GLU A 137 -5.08 4.09 -4.63
CA GLU A 137 -5.56 2.93 -3.90
C GLU A 137 -6.47 3.30 -2.74
N TRP A 138 -7.41 2.39 -2.45
CA TRP A 138 -8.10 2.39 -1.18
C TRP A 138 -7.18 1.84 -0.09
N ILE A 139 -6.92 2.65 0.93
CA ILE A 139 -6.21 2.25 2.13
C ILE A 139 -7.24 1.76 3.14
N VAL A 140 -7.18 0.49 3.49
CA VAL A 140 -8.16 -0.18 4.36
C VAL A 140 -7.46 -0.70 5.61
N ALA A 141 -8.02 -0.45 6.78
CA ALA A 141 -7.59 -1.05 8.04
C ALA A 141 -8.51 -2.22 8.39
N CYS A 142 -7.97 -3.42 8.50
CA CYS A 142 -8.66 -4.60 9.03
C CYS A 142 -8.08 -4.96 10.39
N THR A 143 -8.82 -4.70 11.46
CA THR A 143 -8.44 -5.02 12.83
C THR A 143 -9.09 -6.34 13.27
N VAL A 144 -8.28 -7.24 13.79
CA VAL A 144 -8.65 -8.54 14.35
C VAL A 144 -8.40 -8.50 15.86
N GLU A 145 -9.47 -8.68 16.63
CA GLU A 145 -9.45 -8.65 18.09
C GLU A 145 -9.92 -10.00 18.66
N PRO A 146 -9.02 -10.81 19.25
CA PRO A 146 -9.40 -12.04 19.95
C PRO A 146 -10.30 -11.74 21.15
N ARG A 147 -11.37 -12.53 21.34
CA ARG A 147 -12.31 -12.34 22.47
C ARG A 147 -11.79 -12.91 23.79
N MET A 148 -10.89 -13.89 23.72
CA MET A 148 -10.31 -14.57 24.89
C MET A 148 -8.99 -13.93 25.35
N GLY A 149 -8.73 -12.69 24.95
CA GLY A 149 -7.45 -12.03 25.15
C GLY A 149 -6.39 -12.53 24.16
N GLY A 150 -5.30 -11.78 24.04
CA GLY A 150 -4.25 -12.06 23.07
C GLY A 150 -3.79 -10.79 22.36
N ARG A 151 -3.21 -10.98 21.17
CA ARG A 151 -2.70 -9.87 20.36
C ARG A 151 -3.81 -9.34 19.46
N THR A 152 -4.01 -8.04 19.46
CA THR A 152 -4.81 -7.36 18.45
C THR A 152 -3.92 -7.09 17.24
N ARG A 153 -4.39 -7.40 16.04
CA ARG A 153 -3.66 -7.13 14.79
C ARG A 153 -4.46 -6.21 13.90
N THR A 154 -3.83 -5.17 13.39
CA THR A 154 -4.40 -4.33 12.33
C THR A 154 -3.59 -4.50 11.06
N TYR A 155 -4.22 -5.03 10.03
CA TYR A 155 -3.67 -5.09 8.68
C TYR A 155 -4.03 -3.80 7.95
N TYR A 156 -3.02 -3.05 7.50
CA TYR A 156 -3.20 -1.95 6.56
C TYR A 156 -3.06 -2.52 5.15
N LEU A 157 -4.14 -2.44 4.39
CA LEU A 157 -4.28 -3.02 3.06
C LEU A 157 -4.37 -1.95 2.01
N LEU A 158 -3.81 -2.25 0.85
CA LEU A 158 -3.97 -1.49 -0.37
C LEU A 158 -4.91 -2.27 -1.26
N VAL A 159 -6.04 -1.66 -1.58
CA VAL A 159 -7.09 -2.27 -2.37
C VAL A 159 -7.29 -1.39 -3.60
N PRO A 160 -7.00 -1.88 -4.81
CA PRO A 160 -7.34 -1.15 -6.01
C PRO A 160 -8.85 -0.89 -6.08
N PRO A 161 -9.30 0.34 -6.42
CA PRO A 161 -10.72 0.62 -6.58
C PRO A 161 -11.36 -0.32 -7.60
N PRO A 162 -12.61 -0.76 -7.38
CA PRO A 162 -13.30 -1.66 -8.29
C PRO A 162 -13.51 -0.99 -9.66
N GLN A 163 -13.22 -1.71 -10.73
CA GLN A 163 -13.46 -1.27 -12.11
C GLN A 163 -14.91 -1.51 -12.56
N ASN A 164 -15.62 -2.40 -11.88
CA ASN A 164 -17.02 -2.73 -12.13
C ASN A 164 -17.70 -3.24 -10.85
N ASP A 165 -19.01 -3.48 -10.89
CA ASP A 165 -19.80 -3.84 -9.71
C ASP A 165 -19.64 -5.30 -9.25
N GLN A 166 -18.98 -6.16 -10.04
CA GLN A 166 -18.85 -7.59 -9.76
C GLN A 166 -17.42 -8.03 -9.39
N GLU A 167 -16.42 -7.21 -9.65
CA GLU A 167 -15.01 -7.53 -9.41
C GLU A 167 -14.74 -7.93 -7.95
N MET A 168 -13.98 -9.01 -7.75
CA MET A 168 -13.48 -9.34 -6.43
C MET A 168 -12.35 -8.42 -6.03
N LEU A 169 -12.34 -7.97 -4.77
CA LEU A 169 -11.28 -7.11 -4.26
C LEU A 169 -10.24 -7.96 -3.52
N LYS A 170 -8.97 -7.75 -3.87
CA LYS A 170 -7.81 -8.31 -3.19
C LYS A 170 -7.08 -7.19 -2.47
N GLY A 171 -6.66 -7.45 -1.23
CA GLY A 171 -5.85 -6.51 -0.46
C GLY A 171 -4.38 -6.91 -0.48
N THR A 172 -3.51 -5.99 -0.87
CA THR A 172 -2.06 -6.11 -0.68
C THR A 172 -1.71 -5.56 0.69
N VAL A 173 -0.99 -6.33 1.52
CA VAL A 173 -0.62 -5.88 2.87
C VAL A 173 0.50 -4.84 2.76
N ALA A 174 0.23 -3.60 3.18
CA ALA A 174 1.24 -2.55 3.32
C ALA A 174 1.99 -2.67 4.64
N ALA A 175 1.25 -2.90 5.72
CA ALA A 175 1.82 -3.06 7.05
C ALA A 175 0.89 -3.85 7.97
N ILE A 176 1.47 -4.42 9.02
CA ILE A 176 0.75 -5.08 10.11
C ILE A 176 1.16 -4.38 11.41
N ASN A 177 0.20 -3.80 12.12
CA ASN A 177 0.40 -3.30 13.47
C ASN A 177 -0.16 -4.32 14.47
N GLU A 178 0.72 -4.97 15.22
CA GLU A 178 0.38 -5.97 16.22
C GLU A 178 0.56 -5.39 17.63
N CYS A 179 -0.49 -5.41 18.44
CA CYS A 179 -0.48 -4.89 19.80
C CYS A 179 -0.80 -5.98 20.82
N PHE A 180 -0.07 -6.00 21.93
CA PHE A 180 -0.38 -6.77 23.13
C PHE A 180 -0.44 -5.81 24.32
N GLY A 181 -1.64 -5.56 24.83
CA GLY A 181 -1.87 -4.47 25.79
C GLY A 181 -1.51 -3.12 25.17
N LEU A 182 -0.58 -2.38 25.80
CA LEU A 182 -0.12 -1.06 25.33
C LEU A 182 1.11 -1.13 24.43
N SER A 183 1.72 -2.31 24.26
CA SER A 183 2.91 -2.48 23.43
C SER A 183 2.51 -2.86 22.01
N CYS A 184 2.95 -2.09 21.02
CA CYS A 184 2.65 -2.31 19.61
C CYS A 184 3.92 -2.42 18.78
N THR A 185 3.96 -3.35 17.83
CA THR A 185 5.03 -3.52 16.85
C THR A 185 4.44 -3.42 15.45
N VAL A 186 5.06 -2.60 14.61
CA VAL A 186 4.66 -2.45 13.20
C VAL A 186 5.63 -3.20 12.31
N PHE A 187 5.08 -4.04 11.45
CA PHE A 187 5.80 -4.77 10.42
C PHE A 187 5.38 -4.23 9.05
N VAL A 188 6.23 -3.43 8.43
CA VAL A 188 6.03 -2.96 7.05
C VAL A 188 6.32 -4.10 6.06
N ARG A 189 5.58 -4.17 4.96
CA ARG A 189 5.75 -5.14 3.89
C ARG A 189 6.14 -4.43 2.61
N ASP A 190 6.87 -5.13 1.74
CA ASP A 190 7.07 -4.64 0.38
C ASP A 190 5.71 -4.65 -0.33
N SER A 191 5.27 -3.46 -0.70
CA SER A 191 3.95 -3.17 -1.25
C SER A 191 4.04 -2.25 -2.46
N LYS A 192 5.15 -2.38 -3.21
CA LYS A 192 5.33 -1.70 -4.50
C LYS A 192 4.40 -2.27 -5.58
N ILE A 193 4.23 -3.60 -5.56
CA ILE A 193 3.32 -4.31 -6.46
C ILE A 193 1.99 -4.49 -5.75
N ILE A 194 0.95 -3.86 -6.27
CA ILE A 194 -0.39 -3.89 -5.70
C ILE A 194 -1.24 -4.83 -6.53
N GLU A 195 -1.65 -5.93 -5.91
CA GLU A 195 -2.35 -7.00 -6.60
C GLU A 195 -3.85 -6.68 -6.78
N ARG A 196 -4.37 -7.01 -7.96
CA ARG A 196 -5.80 -7.00 -8.29
C ARG A 196 -6.26 -8.45 -8.49
N ALA A 197 -7.51 -8.76 -8.12
CA ALA A 197 -8.01 -10.14 -8.24
C ALA A 197 -8.26 -10.58 -9.69
N ALA A 198 -8.53 -9.63 -10.59
CA ALA A 198 -8.67 -9.90 -12.01
C ALA A 198 -7.30 -10.08 -12.65
N SER A 199 -7.03 -11.26 -13.22
CA SER A 199 -6.08 -11.41 -14.32
C SER A 199 -6.60 -10.56 -15.47
N ASN A 200 -6.16 -9.30 -15.56
CA ASN A 200 -6.49 -8.41 -16.66
C ASN A 200 -6.01 -9.06 -17.97
N PRO A 201 -6.91 -9.48 -18.89
CA PRO A 201 -6.49 -10.06 -20.18
C PRO A 201 -5.79 -9.03 -21.09
N LEU A 202 -5.80 -7.75 -20.71
CA LEU A 202 -5.22 -6.61 -21.43
C LEU A 202 -4.11 -5.91 -20.64
N ALA A 203 -3.69 -6.44 -19.48
CA ALA A 203 -2.45 -5.96 -18.87
C ALA A 203 -1.30 -6.49 -19.72
N PRO A 204 -0.36 -5.64 -20.19
CA PRO A 204 0.85 -6.16 -20.79
C PRO A 204 1.51 -7.10 -19.77
N PRO A 205 1.91 -8.32 -20.17
CA PRO A 205 2.57 -9.23 -19.26
C PRO A 205 3.77 -8.52 -18.66
N THR A 206 3.89 -8.57 -17.33
CA THR A 206 5.11 -8.14 -16.65
C THR A 206 6.26 -8.94 -17.25
N GLU A 207 7.22 -8.24 -17.84
CA GLU A 207 8.37 -8.87 -18.50
C GLU A 207 9.25 -9.50 -17.41
N VAL A 208 8.94 -10.74 -17.05
CA VAL A 208 9.77 -11.55 -16.17
C VAL A 208 11.06 -11.84 -16.93
N HIS A 209 12.10 -11.10 -16.57
CA HIS A 209 13.45 -11.46 -16.99
C HIS A 209 13.88 -12.66 -16.15
N ASP A 210 13.82 -13.85 -16.75
CA ASP A 210 14.49 -15.03 -16.21
C ASP A 210 16.00 -14.79 -16.27
N VAL A 211 16.54 -14.13 -15.25
CA VAL A 211 17.99 -14.11 -15.05
C VAL A 211 18.37 -15.49 -14.52
N VAL A 212 18.75 -16.38 -15.43
CA VAL A 212 19.40 -17.64 -15.08
C VAL A 212 20.74 -17.31 -14.40
N PRO A 213 20.93 -17.65 -13.12
CA PRO A 213 22.20 -17.42 -12.46
C PRO A 213 23.20 -18.49 -12.94
N GLY A 214 24.20 -18.05 -13.72
CA GLY A 214 25.43 -18.79 -13.93
C GLY A 214 25.70 -19.25 -15.36
N LEU A 215 26.98 -19.17 -15.71
CA LEU A 215 27.65 -19.65 -16.94
C LEU A 215 27.68 -18.67 -18.12
N GLN A 216 28.35 -17.52 -17.93
CA GLN A 216 29.23 -17.04 -18.99
C GLN A 216 30.56 -17.79 -18.88
N PRO A 217 30.93 -18.65 -19.84
CA PRO A 217 32.27 -19.22 -19.88
C PRO A 217 33.30 -18.13 -20.20
N VAL A 218 34.34 -18.12 -19.38
CA VAL A 218 35.51 -17.26 -19.45
C VAL A 218 36.39 -17.69 -20.64
N THR A 219 36.48 -16.82 -21.66
CA THR A 219 37.51 -16.66 -22.71
C THR A 219 37.82 -17.75 -23.76
N GLU A 220 38.04 -17.30 -25.00
CA GLU A 220 39.19 -17.71 -25.81
C GLU A 220 39.78 -16.51 -26.62
N PRO A 221 41.11 -16.30 -26.67
CA PRO A 221 41.81 -15.25 -27.47
C PRO A 221 42.45 -15.82 -28.77
N PRO A 222 43.24 -15.08 -29.59
CA PRO A 222 43.20 -13.69 -30.07
C PRO A 222 43.23 -13.60 -31.63
N GLN A 223 42.95 -12.42 -32.23
CA GLN A 223 43.56 -12.05 -33.53
C GLN A 223 44.13 -10.63 -33.55
N LYS A 224 45.25 -10.54 -34.26
CA LYS A 224 46.36 -9.60 -34.18
C LYS A 224 46.06 -8.26 -34.87
N GLY A 225 46.39 -7.13 -34.22
CA GLY A 225 46.40 -5.80 -34.85
C GLY A 225 47.13 -4.75 -34.01
N SER A 226 48.39 -4.49 -34.40
CA SER A 226 49.39 -3.50 -33.94
C SER A 226 49.18 -2.67 -32.67
N ALA A 227 50.14 -2.82 -31.75
CA ALA A 227 50.39 -1.97 -30.59
C ALA A 227 50.81 -0.53 -30.93
N ARG A 228 50.52 0.40 -30.00
CA ARG A 228 51.49 1.38 -29.47
C ARG A 228 50.97 2.10 -28.21
N GLY A 229 51.68 1.88 -27.10
CA GLY A 229 51.92 2.79 -25.94
C GLY A 229 50.70 3.25 -25.14
N GLY A 230 50.60 3.19 -23.82
CA GLY A 230 51.53 2.97 -22.71
C GLY A 230 50.70 3.14 -21.42
N LEU A 231 51.29 2.75 -20.28
CA LEU A 231 50.80 2.69 -18.88
C LEU A 231 49.80 3.82 -18.48
N GLU A 232 48.82 3.61 -17.59
CA GLU A 232 49.02 3.46 -16.13
C GLU A 232 47.69 3.16 -15.39
N GLU A 233 47.77 2.34 -14.34
CA GLU A 233 46.72 2.11 -13.34
C GLU A 233 46.59 3.30 -12.37
N ARG A 234 45.36 3.72 -12.04
CA ARG A 234 45.10 4.41 -10.76
C ARG A 234 43.81 3.88 -10.13
N ASN A 235 43.96 3.19 -9.00
CA ASN A 235 42.89 2.91 -8.06
C ASN A 235 42.60 4.17 -7.23
N LEU A 236 41.32 4.55 -7.13
CA LEU A 236 40.66 5.12 -5.95
C LEU A 236 39.21 4.62 -5.92
#